data_AF-M1VZF8-F1
#
_entry.id   AF-M1VZF8-F1
#
_cell.length_a   1.000
_cell.length_b   1.000
_cell.length_c   1.000
_cell.angle_alpha   90.00
_cell.angle_beta   90.00
_cell.angle_gamma   90.00
#
_symmetry.space_group_name_H-M   'P 1'
#
loop_
_entity.id
_entity.type
_entity.pdbx_description
1 polymer ?
#
loop_
_entity_poly.entity_id
_entity_poly.type
_entity_poly.pdbx_seq_one_letter_code
_entity_poly.pdbx_strand_id
1 'polypeptide(L)'
;MEFVFDSRESQEAAALDNFKYLQQHKLIICKEHGYAVALKRHLSEYHTYPRSVQQAVLRRFHGLPLTAPKDAVLPTACELPIEGLAPPRKGFECDEADCGWISTRRDNIMKHCRTHGWTSTPGDREHWTELWVQSFSLTPGKQRWFIVSVEEAQTTATAEPTSTDVLAVMDEIIREYDVFCAKEKEKMAVLVAELDPTDNTGWWNRTAWVTHLGKRHLPHLAHAARLPGTDEPELKVVADAVGELIEDCVGGLASAKLEVLRVLRSVGDVPDQRPIMRLQNRSSQDRYINYWKRLICYSIRVAQSVQLREAENEERGDEHDEDEEAVSVPEEDDDDVAGPIVQGDRMRDARRLFPWTDETRDQYLYP
;
A
#
# COMPACT_ATOMS: atom_id res chain seq x y z
N MET A 1 -9.93 -45.31 17.38
CA MET A 1 -10.42 -44.27 18.31
C MET A 1 -9.59 -43.05 18.01
N GLU A 2 -9.89 -42.41 16.88
CA GLU A 2 -9.16 -41.23 16.42
C GLU A 2 -9.70 -40.04 17.21
N PHE A 3 -8.81 -39.42 17.99
CA PHE A 3 -9.07 -38.13 18.61
C PHE A 3 -9.08 -37.09 17.50
N VAL A 4 -10.26 -36.79 16.97
CA VAL A 4 -10.50 -35.54 16.25
C VAL A 4 -10.28 -34.44 17.29
N PHE A 5 -9.08 -33.87 17.33
CA PHE A 5 -8.84 -32.61 18.02
C PHE A 5 -9.82 -31.61 17.42
N ASP A 6 -10.80 -31.21 18.22
CA ASP A 6 -11.92 -30.38 17.77
C ASP A 6 -11.38 -28.97 17.48
N SER A 7 -10.87 -28.81 16.25
CA SER A 7 -10.34 -27.56 15.68
C SER A 7 -11.26 -26.37 15.96
N ARG A 8 -12.57 -26.65 16.08
CA ARG A 8 -13.58 -25.65 16.38
C ARG A 8 -13.59 -25.19 17.83
N GLU A 9 -13.44 -26.07 18.83
CA GLU A 9 -13.33 -25.66 20.24
C GLU A 9 -12.07 -24.80 20.46
N SER A 10 -10.98 -25.14 19.77
CA SER A 10 -9.74 -24.36 19.77
C SER A 10 -9.94 -22.96 19.16
N GLN A 11 -10.61 -22.87 18.01
CA GLN A 11 -10.94 -21.60 17.37
C GLN A 11 -11.93 -20.75 18.19
N GLU A 12 -12.91 -21.36 18.84
CA GLU A 12 -13.86 -20.66 19.73
C GLU A 12 -13.15 -20.10 20.97
N ALA A 13 -12.25 -20.86 21.59
CA ALA A 13 -11.46 -20.40 22.74
C ALA A 13 -10.51 -19.25 22.36
N ALA A 14 -9.80 -19.36 21.22
CA ALA A 14 -8.91 -18.31 20.73
C ALA A 14 -9.68 -17.01 20.39
N ALA A 15 -10.81 -17.13 19.70
CA ALA A 15 -11.65 -15.98 19.38
C ALA A 15 -12.23 -15.31 20.64
N LEU A 16 -12.56 -16.07 21.68
CA LEU A 16 -13.04 -15.51 22.95
C LEU A 16 -11.93 -14.79 23.73
N ASP A 17 -10.70 -15.30 23.71
CA ASP A 17 -9.58 -14.63 24.39
C ASP A 17 -9.22 -13.28 23.73
N ASN A 18 -9.48 -13.13 22.43
CA ASN A 18 -9.27 -11.87 21.71
C ASN A 18 -10.19 -10.72 22.17
N PHE A 19 -11.22 -10.98 22.98
CA PHE A 19 -12.11 -9.94 23.50
C PHE A 19 -12.05 -9.82 25.02
N LYS A 20 -11.81 -8.61 25.51
CA LYS A 20 -11.77 -8.31 26.95
C LYS A 20 -12.87 -7.32 27.32
N TYR A 21 -13.69 -7.68 28.31
CA TYR A 21 -14.69 -6.76 28.86
C TYR A 21 -14.09 -5.94 29.99
N LEU A 22 -14.13 -4.61 29.85
CA LEU A 22 -13.80 -3.67 30.90
C LEU A 22 -15.06 -3.27 31.65
N GLN A 23 -15.28 -3.89 32.81
CA GLN A 23 -16.48 -3.66 33.62
C GLN A 23 -16.61 -2.21 34.09
N GLN A 24 -15.50 -1.56 34.46
CA GLN A 24 -15.49 -0.17 34.93
C GLN A 24 -15.96 0.82 33.86
N HIS A 25 -15.55 0.62 32.61
CA HIS A 25 -15.90 1.49 31.48
C HIS A 25 -17.10 0.99 30.68
N LYS A 26 -17.60 -0.22 30.96
CA LYS A 26 -18.67 -0.88 30.20
C LYS A 26 -18.33 -1.00 28.72
N LEU A 27 -17.09 -1.36 28.40
CA LEU A 27 -16.56 -1.48 27.04
C LEU A 27 -16.04 -2.89 26.77
N ILE A 28 -16.08 -3.28 25.50
CA ILE A 28 -15.39 -4.49 25.02
C ILE A 28 -14.21 -4.04 24.17
N ILE A 29 -13.03 -4.53 24.49
CA ILE A 29 -11.81 -4.31 23.72
C ILE A 29 -11.56 -5.52 22.84
N CYS A 30 -11.23 -5.27 21.57
CA CYS A 30 -10.61 -6.27 20.71
C CYS A 30 -9.09 -6.18 20.89
N LYS A 31 -8.44 -7.22 21.43
CA LYS A 31 -6.99 -7.27 21.67
C LYS A 31 -6.20 -7.23 20.36
N GLU A 32 -6.72 -7.88 19.31
CA GLU A 32 -6.11 -7.91 17.97
C GLU A 32 -6.01 -6.51 17.35
N HIS A 33 -7.08 -5.73 17.48
CA HIS A 33 -7.17 -4.39 16.88
C HIS A 33 -6.76 -3.25 17.83
N GLY A 34 -6.68 -3.51 19.14
CA GLY A 34 -6.19 -2.56 20.14
C GLY A 34 -7.14 -1.41 20.48
N TYR A 35 -8.45 -1.56 20.29
CA TYR A 35 -9.44 -0.52 20.64
C TYR A 35 -10.80 -1.08 21.08
N ALA A 36 -11.64 -0.21 21.64
CA ALA A 36 -12.97 -0.56 22.11
C ALA A 36 -13.98 -0.63 20.95
N VAL A 37 -14.76 -1.70 20.91
CA VAL A 37 -15.56 -2.08 19.74
C VAL A 37 -17.05 -2.22 20.04
N ALA A 38 -17.87 -1.88 19.05
CA ALA A 38 -19.26 -2.31 19.00
C ALA A 38 -19.31 -3.75 18.46
N LEU A 39 -19.26 -4.73 19.37
CA LEU A 39 -18.93 -6.14 19.11
C LEU A 39 -19.62 -6.74 17.88
N LYS A 40 -20.95 -6.62 17.75
CA LYS A 40 -21.70 -7.26 16.65
C LYS A 40 -21.27 -6.76 15.27
N ARG A 41 -21.15 -5.45 15.09
CA ARG A 41 -20.73 -4.87 13.81
C ARG A 41 -19.26 -5.13 13.55
N HIS A 42 -18.43 -5.02 14.59
CA HIS A 42 -17.00 -5.24 14.47
C HIS A 42 -16.67 -6.68 14.06
N LEU A 43 -17.31 -7.68 14.68
CA LEU A 43 -17.13 -9.09 14.32
C LEU A 43 -17.47 -9.39 12.86
N SER A 44 -18.51 -8.75 12.29
CA SER A 44 -18.90 -8.98 10.89
C SER A 44 -18.04 -8.24 9.87
N GLU A 45 -17.45 -7.11 10.25
CA GLU A 45 -16.70 -6.24 9.33
C GLU A 45 -15.19 -6.53 9.35
N TYR A 46 -14.63 -6.95 10.49
CA TYR A 46 -13.18 -7.01 10.70
C TYR A 46 -12.63 -8.39 11.04
N HIS A 47 -13.48 -9.40 11.27
CA HIS A 47 -13.02 -10.77 11.53
C HIS A 47 -13.69 -11.77 10.57
N THR A 48 -12.91 -12.75 10.12
CA THR A 48 -13.35 -13.82 9.19
C THR A 48 -13.86 -15.07 9.93
N TYR A 49 -14.25 -14.95 11.21
CA TYR A 49 -14.68 -16.08 12.01
C TYR A 49 -15.93 -16.77 11.44
N PRO A 50 -16.04 -18.11 11.53
CA PRO A 50 -17.28 -18.82 11.21
C PRO A 50 -18.46 -18.30 12.02
N ARG A 51 -19.69 -18.35 11.45
CA ARG A 51 -20.90 -17.85 12.14
C ARG A 51 -21.11 -18.48 13.52
N SER A 52 -20.77 -19.76 13.70
CA SER A 52 -20.85 -20.44 15.00
C SER A 52 -19.99 -19.75 16.06
N VAL A 53 -18.74 -19.45 15.72
CA VAL A 53 -17.76 -18.77 16.58
C VAL A 53 -18.21 -17.34 16.87
N GLN A 54 -18.66 -16.59 15.86
CA GLN A 54 -19.22 -15.25 16.07
C GLN A 54 -20.40 -15.26 17.06
N GLN A 55 -21.28 -16.27 16.96
CA GLN A 55 -22.41 -16.43 17.88
C GLN A 55 -21.96 -16.84 19.29
N ALA A 56 -20.86 -17.59 19.45
CA ALA A 56 -20.31 -17.92 20.75
C ALA A 56 -19.75 -16.66 21.45
N VAL A 57 -18.99 -15.84 20.73
CA VAL A 57 -18.48 -14.55 21.22
C VAL A 57 -19.63 -13.62 21.60
N LEU A 58 -20.64 -13.46 20.73
CA LEU A 58 -21.80 -12.62 21.04
C LEU A 58 -22.57 -13.12 22.27
N ARG A 59 -22.73 -14.43 22.43
CA ARG A 59 -23.38 -15.02 23.60
C ARG A 59 -22.59 -14.77 24.88
N ARG A 60 -21.25 -14.81 24.84
CA ARG A 60 -20.39 -14.59 26.01
C ARG A 60 -20.54 -13.19 26.62
N PHE A 61 -20.76 -12.19 25.78
CA PHE A 61 -20.91 -10.79 26.20
C PHE A 61 -22.37 -10.31 26.19
N HIS A 62 -23.32 -11.22 25.92
CA HIS A 62 -24.74 -10.91 25.93
C HIS A 62 -25.20 -10.54 27.35
N GLY A 63 -25.99 -9.46 27.46
CA GLY A 63 -26.55 -9.01 28.75
C GLY A 63 -25.60 -8.17 29.61
N LEU A 64 -24.35 -7.97 29.19
CA LEU A 64 -23.46 -7.01 29.84
C LEU A 64 -23.88 -5.58 29.50
N PRO A 65 -23.81 -4.64 30.45
CA PRO A 65 -24.04 -3.24 30.15
C PRO A 65 -22.89 -2.73 29.27
N LEU A 66 -23.24 -2.22 28.08
CA LEU A 66 -22.30 -1.67 27.11
C LEU A 66 -22.56 -0.18 26.88
N THR A 67 -21.50 0.60 26.88
CA THR A 67 -21.51 2.02 26.50
C THR A 67 -20.82 2.18 25.15
N ALA A 68 -21.22 3.16 24.35
CA ALA A 68 -20.48 3.44 23.12
C ALA A 68 -19.09 4.00 23.47
N PRO A 69 -18.01 3.64 22.74
CA PRO A 69 -16.66 4.13 23.04
C PRO A 69 -16.54 5.66 23.13
N LYS A 70 -17.36 6.39 22.35
CA LYS A 70 -17.41 7.86 22.36
C LYS A 70 -17.96 8.44 23.66
N ASP A 71 -18.86 7.73 24.33
CA ASP A 71 -19.60 8.17 25.52
C ASP A 71 -19.01 7.56 26.80
N ALA A 72 -17.95 6.77 26.67
CA ALA A 72 -17.25 6.19 27.80
C ALA A 72 -16.64 7.28 28.68
N VAL A 73 -16.74 7.07 29.99
CA VAL A 73 -15.99 7.84 30.98
C VAL A 73 -14.53 7.43 30.86
N LEU A 74 -13.67 8.41 30.60
CA LEU A 74 -12.24 8.18 30.51
C LEU A 74 -11.69 7.87 31.92
N PRO A 75 -10.68 6.98 32.02
CA PRO A 75 -9.94 6.81 33.26
C PRO A 75 -9.45 8.16 33.79
N THR A 76 -9.46 8.33 35.11
CA THR A 76 -8.79 9.47 35.73
C THR A 76 -7.28 9.25 35.59
N ALA A 77 -6.53 10.31 35.29
CA ALA A 77 -5.12 10.24 34.98
C ALA A 77 -4.31 9.40 35.99
N CYS A 78 -3.28 8.70 35.50
CA CYS A 78 -2.29 7.93 36.27
C CYS A 78 -2.67 6.48 36.65
N GLU A 79 -3.45 5.79 35.83
CA GLU A 79 -3.62 4.33 35.94
C GLU A 79 -2.60 3.59 35.06
N LEU A 80 -2.31 2.33 35.41
CA LEU A 80 -1.48 1.44 34.59
C LEU A 80 -2.10 1.28 33.19
N PRO A 81 -1.29 1.05 32.14
CA PRO A 81 -1.80 0.80 30.80
C PRO A 81 -2.85 -0.29 30.77
N ILE A 82 -3.95 -0.03 30.07
CA ILE A 82 -5.03 -1.00 29.95
C ILE A 82 -4.61 -2.08 28.95
N GLU A 83 -4.38 -3.27 29.46
CA GLU A 83 -4.05 -4.47 28.68
C GLU A 83 -5.15 -4.76 27.63
N GLY A 84 -4.72 -4.96 26.39
CA GLY A 84 -5.57 -5.22 25.22
C GLY A 84 -5.85 -3.98 24.36
N LEU A 85 -5.61 -2.77 24.86
CA LEU A 85 -5.56 -1.58 23.99
C LEU A 85 -4.22 -1.50 23.26
N ALA A 86 -4.19 -0.66 22.22
CA ALA A 86 -2.95 -0.31 21.55
C ALA A 86 -1.89 0.18 22.56
N PRO A 87 -0.60 -0.12 22.33
CA PRO A 87 0.48 0.29 23.23
C PRO A 87 0.43 1.80 23.57
N PRO A 88 0.79 2.19 24.80
CA PRO A 88 0.92 3.61 25.17
C PRO A 88 1.77 4.37 24.16
N ARG A 89 1.36 5.61 23.86
CA ARG A 89 2.08 6.50 22.95
C ARG A 89 2.39 7.81 23.64
N LYS A 90 3.43 8.49 23.15
CA LYS A 90 3.73 9.87 23.56
C LYS A 90 2.63 10.81 23.08
N GLY A 91 2.13 11.62 24.00
CA GLY A 91 1.13 12.66 23.77
C GLY A 91 1.50 13.95 24.49
N PHE A 92 0.79 15.01 24.16
CA PHE A 92 0.98 16.36 24.69
C PHE A 92 -0.34 16.81 25.33
N GLU A 93 -0.31 17.08 26.62
CA GLU A 93 -1.42 17.67 27.38
C GLU A 93 -1.23 19.19 27.48
N CYS A 94 -2.29 19.96 27.26
CA CYS A 94 -2.25 21.40 27.43
C CYS A 94 -2.08 21.80 28.91
N ASP A 95 -1.13 22.69 29.20
CA ASP A 95 -0.83 23.14 30.58
C ASP A 95 -1.86 24.16 31.12
N GLU A 96 -2.82 24.59 30.29
CA GLU A 96 -3.87 25.51 30.71
C GLU A 96 -4.80 24.86 31.73
N ALA A 97 -5.00 25.55 32.86
CA ALA A 97 -5.87 25.07 33.93
C ALA A 97 -7.29 24.77 33.41
N ASP A 98 -7.85 23.65 33.84
CA ASP A 98 -9.18 23.16 33.47
C ASP A 98 -9.39 22.83 31.98
N CYS A 99 -8.34 22.83 31.15
CA CYS A 99 -8.46 22.46 29.74
C CYS A 99 -8.45 20.93 29.52
N GLY A 100 -7.43 20.24 30.05
CA GLY A 100 -7.28 18.78 29.95
C GLY A 100 -7.26 18.24 28.51
N TRP A 101 -6.90 19.06 27.53
CA TRP A 101 -6.89 18.67 26.12
C TRP A 101 -5.58 17.98 25.76
N ILE A 102 -5.69 16.81 25.12
CA ILE A 102 -4.56 15.94 24.81
C ILE A 102 -4.49 15.63 23.32
N SER A 103 -3.28 15.68 22.75
CA SER A 103 -3.01 15.28 21.36
C SER A 103 -1.69 14.55 21.22
N THR A 104 -1.63 13.57 20.33
CA THR A 104 -0.39 12.87 19.95
C THR A 104 0.44 13.60 18.89
N ARG A 105 -0.11 14.68 18.29
CA ARG A 105 0.57 15.49 17.27
C ARG A 105 0.93 16.87 17.81
N ARG A 106 2.19 17.27 17.63
CA ARG A 106 2.74 18.56 18.06
C ARG A 106 2.04 19.76 17.41
N ASP A 107 1.74 19.67 16.11
CA ASP A 107 1.05 20.75 15.39
C ASP A 107 -0.37 20.99 15.91
N ASN A 108 -1.05 19.94 16.36
CA ASN A 108 -2.42 20.02 16.85
C ASN A 108 -2.46 20.64 18.25
N ILE A 109 -1.54 20.26 19.15
CA ILE A 109 -1.42 20.90 20.47
C ILE A 109 -1.00 22.36 20.34
N MET A 110 -0.08 22.68 19.42
CA MET A 110 0.31 24.06 19.16
C MET A 110 -0.87 24.91 18.69
N LYS A 111 -1.70 24.40 17.76
CA LYS A 111 -2.92 25.09 17.32
C LYS A 111 -3.93 25.24 18.45
N HIS A 112 -4.04 24.24 19.30
CA HIS A 112 -4.92 24.26 20.45
C HIS A 112 -4.48 25.29 21.49
N CYS A 113 -3.22 25.29 21.94
CA CYS A 113 -2.76 26.27 22.94
C CYS A 113 -2.95 27.72 22.48
N ARG A 114 -2.89 28.00 21.17
CA ARG A 114 -3.23 29.33 20.61
C ARG A 114 -4.67 29.77 20.90
N THR A 115 -5.63 28.86 21.11
CA THR A 115 -7.00 29.22 21.51
C THR A 115 -7.07 29.77 22.92
N HIS A 116 -6.09 29.44 23.76
CA HIS A 116 -5.91 30.01 25.11
C HIS A 116 -5.05 31.28 25.09
N GLY A 117 -4.74 31.82 23.91
CA GLY A 117 -3.92 33.02 23.77
C GLY A 117 -2.42 32.77 23.90
N TRP A 118 -1.98 31.51 23.98
CA TRP A 118 -0.55 31.19 23.98
C TRP A 118 0.11 31.52 22.63
N THR A 119 1.29 32.13 22.71
CA THR A 119 2.17 32.39 21.57
C THR A 119 3.59 32.00 21.94
N SER A 120 4.27 31.27 21.06
CA SER A 120 5.65 30.84 21.30
C SER A 120 6.57 32.05 21.49
N THR A 121 7.09 32.21 22.71
CA THR A 121 8.09 33.23 23.05
C THR A 121 9.39 32.55 23.45
N PRO A 122 10.54 33.26 23.45
CA PRO A 122 11.81 32.67 23.85
C PRO A 122 11.83 32.10 25.28
N GLY A 123 10.98 32.62 26.18
CA GLY A 123 10.85 32.16 27.57
C GLY A 123 9.73 31.15 27.83
N ASP A 124 8.82 30.99 26.87
CA ASP A 124 7.69 30.05 26.92
C ASP A 124 7.51 29.46 25.52
N ARG A 125 8.31 28.42 25.25
CA ARG A 125 8.36 27.75 23.95
C ARG A 125 7.35 26.62 23.82
N GLU A 126 6.88 26.08 24.95
CA GLU A 126 6.03 24.90 25.04
C GLU A 126 5.06 25.12 26.21
N HIS A 127 3.75 25.17 25.90
CA HIS A 127 2.66 25.31 26.88
C HIS A 127 1.85 24.01 26.94
N TRP A 128 2.59 22.91 26.95
CA TRP A 128 2.09 21.55 27.04
C TRP A 128 3.14 20.64 27.67
N THR A 129 2.66 19.62 28.38
CA THR A 129 3.49 18.58 29.01
C THR A 129 3.45 17.29 28.17
N GLU A 130 4.62 16.68 27.94
CA GLU A 130 4.73 15.38 27.27
C GLU A 130 4.43 14.25 28.26
N LEU A 131 3.49 13.37 27.91
CA LEU A 131 3.00 12.27 28.76
C LEU A 131 2.72 11.02 27.93
N TRP A 132 2.57 9.88 28.61
CA TRP A 132 2.12 8.64 27.98
C TRP A 132 0.59 8.57 27.97
N VAL A 133 0.02 8.23 26.81
CA VAL A 133 -1.42 8.23 26.60
C VAL A 133 -1.92 6.97 25.88
N GLN A 134 -3.15 6.57 26.18
CA GLN A 134 -3.91 5.54 25.48
C GLN A 134 -5.30 6.07 25.08
N SER A 135 -6.00 5.36 24.20
CA SER A 135 -7.35 5.74 23.76
C SER A 135 -8.20 4.51 23.54
N PHE A 136 -9.50 4.62 23.86
CA PHE A 136 -10.49 3.59 23.52
C PHE A 136 -10.87 3.60 22.04
N SER A 137 -10.50 4.63 21.26
CA SER A 137 -10.77 4.74 19.83
C SER A 137 -9.56 5.22 19.06
N LEU A 138 -9.22 4.52 17.99
CA LEU A 138 -8.14 4.92 17.07
C LEU A 138 -8.66 5.65 15.83
N THR A 139 -9.98 5.79 15.67
CA THR A 139 -10.56 6.48 14.50
C THR A 139 -10.16 7.95 14.49
N PRO A 140 -9.55 8.47 13.40
CA PRO A 140 -9.18 9.87 13.30
C PRO A 140 -10.36 10.80 13.59
N GLY A 141 -10.14 11.82 14.43
CA GLY A 141 -11.16 12.79 14.83
C GLY A 141 -12.14 12.33 15.91
N LYS A 142 -12.07 11.07 16.36
CA LYS A 142 -12.85 10.53 17.50
C LYS A 142 -11.99 9.97 18.62
N GLN A 143 -10.67 10.14 18.52
CA GLN A 143 -9.70 9.74 19.51
C GLN A 143 -9.90 10.56 20.78
N ARG A 144 -10.09 9.87 21.92
CA ARG A 144 -10.19 10.48 23.24
C ARG A 144 -9.07 9.88 24.08
N TRP A 145 -7.98 10.64 24.18
CA TRP A 145 -6.77 10.23 24.88
C TRP A 145 -6.94 10.39 26.39
N PHE A 146 -6.38 9.46 27.15
CA PHE A 146 -6.25 9.54 28.60
C PHE A 146 -4.81 9.16 29.00
N ILE A 147 -4.36 9.70 30.12
CA ILE A 147 -2.97 9.58 30.60
C ILE A 147 -2.78 8.24 31.31
N VAL A 148 -1.67 7.57 31.01
CA VAL A 148 -1.29 6.31 31.65
C VAL A 148 0.12 6.41 32.26
N SER A 149 0.32 5.74 33.39
CA SER A 149 1.61 5.66 34.06
C SER A 149 2.33 4.38 33.62
N VAL A 150 3.42 4.52 32.88
CA VAL A 150 4.29 3.38 32.56
C VAL A 150 5.34 3.31 33.67
N GLU A 151 5.24 2.34 34.59
CA GLU A 151 6.34 2.05 35.51
C GLU A 151 7.54 1.62 34.68
N GLU A 152 8.67 2.33 34.80
CA GLU A 152 9.93 2.04 34.07
C GLU A 152 10.58 0.68 34.44
N ALA A 153 9.86 -0.20 35.14
CA ALA A 153 10.35 -1.44 35.72
C ALA A 153 9.60 -2.66 35.18
N GLN A 154 9.63 -2.86 33.85
CA GLN A 154 9.48 -4.19 33.24
C GLN A 154 9.88 -4.19 31.75
N THR A 155 11.02 -3.59 31.43
CA THR A 155 11.84 -4.11 30.33
C THR A 155 12.57 -5.34 30.87
N THR A 156 11.96 -6.52 30.69
CA THR A 156 12.73 -7.76 30.68
C THR A 156 13.88 -7.55 29.70
N ALA A 157 15.10 -7.68 30.21
CA ALA A 157 16.35 -7.53 29.48
C ALA A 157 16.50 -8.59 28.38
N THR A 158 15.75 -8.46 27.29
CA THR A 158 16.38 -8.43 25.98
C THR A 158 16.94 -7.03 25.88
N ALA A 159 18.25 -6.88 25.67
CA ALA A 159 18.87 -5.57 25.55
C ALA A 159 18.12 -4.76 24.49
N GLU A 160 17.23 -3.85 24.92
CA GLU A 160 16.59 -2.93 24.00
C GLU A 160 17.71 -2.07 23.43
N PRO A 161 17.84 -2.01 22.09
CA PRO A 161 18.86 -1.17 21.48
C PRO A 161 18.67 0.24 22.04
N THR A 162 19.73 0.81 22.62
CA THR A 162 19.67 2.18 23.14
C THR A 162 19.24 3.11 21.99
N SER A 163 18.71 4.30 22.30
CA SER A 163 18.36 5.27 21.25
C SER A 163 19.51 5.51 20.26
N THR A 164 20.76 5.38 20.70
CA THR A 164 21.97 5.39 19.87
C THR A 164 22.12 4.17 18.96
N ASP A 165 21.80 2.96 19.45
CA ASP A 165 21.84 1.73 18.67
C ASP A 165 20.71 1.67 17.63
N VAL A 166 19.51 2.15 17.97
CA VAL A 166 18.40 2.30 17.02
C VAL A 166 18.75 3.33 15.94
N LEU A 167 19.33 4.48 16.32
CA LEU A 167 19.78 5.47 15.35
C LEU A 167 20.91 4.93 14.46
N ALA A 168 21.83 4.13 14.99
CA ALA A 168 22.88 3.49 14.21
C ALA A 168 22.34 2.45 13.22
N VAL A 169 21.36 1.64 13.64
CA VAL A 169 20.66 0.69 12.75
C VAL A 169 19.83 1.43 11.70
N MET A 170 19.14 2.52 12.07
CA MET A 170 18.42 3.35 11.11
C MET A 170 19.37 4.03 10.12
N ASP A 171 20.52 4.54 10.55
CA ASP A 171 21.53 5.11 9.68
C ASP A 171 22.15 4.06 8.75
N GLU A 172 22.29 2.81 9.22
CA GLU A 172 22.70 1.69 8.38
C GLU A 172 21.64 1.37 7.33
N ILE A 173 20.37 1.24 7.71
CA ILE A 173 19.26 1.01 6.79
C ILE A 173 19.15 2.15 5.78
N ILE A 174 19.33 3.40 6.20
CA ILE A 174 19.35 4.57 5.30
C ILE A 174 20.53 4.46 4.33
N ARG A 175 21.73 4.09 4.80
CA ARG A 175 22.90 3.90 3.94
C ARG A 175 22.71 2.76 2.95
N GLU A 176 22.20 1.61 3.39
CA GLU A 176 21.86 0.48 2.51
C GLU A 176 20.81 0.88 1.48
N TYR A 177 19.78 1.62 1.90
CA TYR A 177 18.75 2.16 1.02
C TYR A 177 19.31 3.17 0.02
N ASP A 178 20.23 4.04 0.44
CA ASP A 178 20.90 5.01 -0.43
C ASP A 178 21.79 4.32 -1.47
N VAL A 179 22.54 3.29 -1.05
CA VAL A 179 23.33 2.44 -1.95
C VAL A 179 22.42 1.71 -2.93
N PHE A 180 21.31 1.15 -2.46
CA PHE A 180 20.30 0.51 -3.32
C PHE A 180 19.72 1.51 -4.32
N CYS A 181 19.33 2.70 -3.87
CA CYS A 181 18.82 3.76 -4.73
C CYS A 181 19.86 4.23 -5.74
N ALA A 182 21.14 4.30 -5.36
CA ALA A 182 22.23 4.65 -6.26
C ALA A 182 22.43 3.58 -7.34
N LYS A 183 22.44 2.30 -6.96
CA LYS A 183 22.50 1.17 -7.91
C LYS A 183 21.30 1.17 -8.86
N GLU A 184 20.09 1.39 -8.37
CA GLU A 184 18.90 1.46 -9.23
C GLU A 184 18.94 2.68 -10.17
N LYS A 185 19.39 3.84 -9.70
CA LYS A 185 19.61 5.02 -10.55
C LYS A 185 20.66 4.76 -11.63
N GLU A 186 21.74 4.05 -11.31
CA GLU A 186 22.78 3.68 -12.28
C GLU A 186 22.23 2.72 -13.34
N LYS A 187 21.51 1.66 -12.94
CA LYS A 187 20.81 0.75 -13.86
C LYS A 187 19.84 1.51 -14.77
N MET A 188 19.05 2.43 -14.22
CA MET A 188 18.17 3.27 -15.03
C MET A 188 18.96 4.19 -15.98
N ALA A 189 20.07 4.77 -15.53
CA ALA A 189 20.89 5.66 -16.36
C ALA A 189 21.47 4.92 -17.57
N VAL A 190 21.89 3.66 -17.40
CA VAL A 190 22.34 2.80 -18.51
C VAL A 190 21.21 2.58 -19.51
N LEU A 191 20.02 2.19 -19.05
CA LEU A 191 18.86 1.98 -19.93
C LEU A 191 18.41 3.27 -20.63
N VAL A 192 18.45 4.41 -19.95
CA VAL A 192 18.11 5.73 -20.54
C VAL A 192 19.14 6.17 -21.57
N ALA A 193 20.44 5.88 -21.36
CA ALA A 193 21.49 6.20 -22.31
C ALA A 193 21.38 5.39 -23.62
N GLU A 194 20.76 4.21 -23.59
CA GLU A 194 20.47 3.39 -24.77
C GLU A 194 19.25 3.88 -25.57
N LEU A 195 18.42 4.77 -25.02
CA LEU A 195 17.25 5.32 -25.70
C LEU A 195 17.62 6.39 -26.72
N ASP A 196 16.77 6.54 -27.74
CA ASP A 196 16.86 7.69 -28.63
C ASP A 196 16.68 9.00 -27.81
N PRO A 197 17.47 10.06 -28.05
CA PRO A 197 17.33 11.33 -27.32
C PRO A 197 15.93 11.93 -27.37
N THR A 198 15.13 11.62 -28.39
CA THR A 198 13.74 12.06 -28.51
C THR A 198 12.78 11.29 -27.60
N ASP A 199 13.16 10.08 -27.18
CA ASP A 199 12.39 9.21 -26.29
C ASP A 199 12.77 9.39 -24.81
N ASN A 200 13.84 10.16 -24.49
CA ASN A 200 14.20 10.53 -23.12
C ASN A 200 13.31 11.67 -22.57
N THR A 201 12.00 11.48 -22.61
CA THR A 201 11.06 12.41 -21.97
C THR A 201 10.95 12.12 -20.48
N GLY A 202 10.75 13.16 -19.67
CA GLY A 202 10.56 13.00 -18.21
C GLY A 202 9.37 12.10 -17.83
N TRP A 203 8.46 11.84 -18.77
CA TRP A 203 7.36 10.90 -18.61
C TRP A 203 7.85 9.46 -18.40
N TRP A 204 8.80 8.98 -19.21
CA TRP A 204 9.33 7.60 -19.12
C TRP A 204 9.99 7.30 -17.78
N ASN A 205 10.70 8.29 -17.22
CA ASN A 205 11.32 8.21 -15.90
C ASN A 205 10.26 8.19 -14.79
N ARG A 206 9.21 9.02 -14.90
CA ARG A 206 8.13 9.08 -13.91
C ARG A 206 7.32 7.80 -13.84
N THR A 207 7.08 7.15 -14.97
CA THR A 207 6.25 5.94 -15.05
C THR A 207 7.06 4.65 -14.95
N ALA A 208 8.39 4.73 -14.81
CA ALA A 208 9.30 3.59 -14.83
C ALA A 208 9.16 2.68 -16.07
N TRP A 209 8.67 3.23 -17.20
CA TRP A 209 8.48 2.46 -18.42
C TRP A 209 9.80 1.98 -19.01
N VAL A 210 10.89 2.73 -18.80
CA VAL A 210 12.25 2.34 -19.24
C VAL A 210 12.67 1.04 -18.57
N THR A 211 12.54 0.95 -17.24
CA THR A 211 12.84 -0.27 -16.48
C THR A 211 11.87 -1.39 -16.82
N HIS A 212 10.59 -1.07 -16.97
CA HIS A 212 9.56 -2.07 -17.27
C HIS A 212 9.74 -2.68 -18.66
N LEU A 213 10.19 -1.95 -19.68
CA LEU A 213 10.36 -2.48 -21.04
C LEU A 213 11.81 -2.86 -21.38
N GLY A 214 12.77 -2.43 -20.57
CA GLY A 214 14.20 -2.61 -20.81
C GLY A 214 14.59 -4.07 -20.98
N LYS A 215 15.41 -4.34 -22.00
CA LYS A 215 15.98 -5.66 -22.33
C LYS A 215 14.96 -6.78 -22.55
N ARG A 216 13.69 -6.44 -22.85
CA ARG A 216 12.63 -7.43 -23.10
C ARG A 216 12.57 -7.92 -24.54
N HIS A 217 12.09 -9.15 -24.70
CA HIS A 217 11.90 -9.77 -26.00
C HIS A 217 10.75 -9.10 -26.78
N LEU A 218 11.09 -8.43 -27.88
CA LEU A 218 10.19 -7.68 -28.75
C LEU A 218 8.95 -8.48 -29.21
N PRO A 219 9.07 -9.75 -29.65
CA PRO A 219 7.91 -10.57 -29.99
C PRO A 219 6.92 -10.76 -28.82
N HIS A 220 7.41 -10.92 -27.59
CA HIS A 220 6.54 -11.07 -26.42
C HIS A 220 5.82 -9.76 -26.10
N LEU A 221 6.50 -8.63 -26.23
CA LEU A 221 5.88 -7.31 -26.10
C LEU A 221 4.83 -7.07 -27.19
N ALA A 222 5.14 -7.43 -28.44
CA ALA A 222 4.22 -7.28 -29.56
C ALA A 222 2.96 -8.13 -29.36
N HIS A 223 3.12 -9.38 -28.91
CA HIS A 223 2.01 -10.26 -28.57
C HIS A 223 1.21 -9.70 -27.38
N ALA A 224 1.85 -9.29 -26.29
CA ALA A 224 1.17 -8.70 -25.12
C ALA A 224 0.42 -7.41 -25.46
N ALA A 225 0.93 -6.62 -26.40
CA ALA A 225 0.32 -5.35 -26.84
C ALA A 225 -0.59 -5.50 -28.06
N ARG A 226 -0.98 -6.72 -28.46
CA ARG A 226 -1.91 -6.93 -29.57
C ARG A 226 -3.31 -6.39 -29.23
N LEU A 227 -4.08 -6.02 -30.25
CA LEU A 227 -5.50 -5.73 -30.06
C LEU A 227 -6.25 -7.00 -29.62
N PRO A 228 -7.34 -6.87 -28.86
CA PRO A 228 -8.05 -8.01 -28.32
C PRO A 228 -8.65 -8.88 -29.42
N GLY A 229 -8.51 -10.20 -29.26
CA GLY A 229 -9.09 -11.20 -30.15
C GLY A 229 -10.55 -11.50 -29.84
N THR A 230 -11.09 -12.56 -30.46
CA THR A 230 -12.43 -13.08 -30.15
C THR A 230 -12.52 -13.77 -28.79
N ASP A 231 -11.37 -14.21 -28.28
CA ASP A 231 -11.13 -14.83 -26.99
C ASP A 231 -11.13 -13.83 -25.81
N GLU A 232 -11.02 -12.52 -26.09
CA GLU A 232 -10.91 -11.47 -25.07
C GLU A 232 -12.08 -10.46 -25.15
N PRO A 233 -13.34 -10.90 -24.93
CA PRO A 233 -14.52 -10.05 -25.14
C PRO A 233 -14.56 -8.83 -24.21
N GLU A 234 -14.11 -8.98 -22.95
CA GLU A 234 -14.05 -7.87 -21.98
C GLU A 234 -13.02 -6.81 -22.41
N LEU A 235 -11.86 -7.27 -22.86
CA LEU A 235 -10.78 -6.41 -23.33
C LEU A 235 -11.14 -5.71 -24.63
N LYS A 236 -11.99 -6.34 -25.46
CA LYS A 236 -12.61 -5.70 -26.63
C LYS A 236 -13.53 -4.55 -26.25
N VAL A 237 -14.40 -4.73 -25.24
CA VAL A 237 -15.24 -3.63 -24.73
C VAL A 237 -14.38 -2.46 -24.25
N VAL A 238 -13.30 -2.73 -23.52
CA VAL A 238 -12.36 -1.68 -23.09
C VAL A 238 -11.70 -0.99 -24.28
N ALA A 239 -11.21 -1.75 -25.26
CA ALA A 239 -10.56 -1.18 -26.44
C ALA A 239 -11.52 -0.31 -27.26
N ASP A 240 -12.79 -0.68 -27.36
CA ASP A 240 -13.81 0.13 -28.03
C ASP A 240 -14.13 1.40 -27.25
N ALA A 241 -14.31 1.30 -25.93
CA ALA A 241 -14.51 2.46 -25.05
C ALA A 241 -13.34 3.46 -25.09
N VAL A 242 -12.09 2.98 -25.15
CA VAL A 242 -10.90 3.84 -25.33
C VAL A 242 -10.95 4.58 -26.67
N GLY A 243 -11.39 3.90 -27.73
CA GLY A 243 -11.56 4.51 -29.05
C GLY A 243 -12.60 5.63 -29.02
N GLU A 244 -13.77 5.35 -28.45
CA GLU A 244 -14.85 6.33 -28.30
C GLU A 244 -14.41 7.52 -27.44
N LEU A 245 -13.77 7.27 -26.30
CA LEU A 245 -13.25 8.32 -25.42
C LEU A 245 -12.27 9.25 -26.14
N ILE A 246 -11.34 8.70 -26.94
CA ILE A 246 -10.38 9.52 -27.67
C ILE A 246 -11.10 10.32 -28.76
N GLU A 247 -12.06 9.73 -29.48
CA GLU A 247 -12.86 10.44 -30.48
C GLU A 247 -13.67 11.58 -29.87
N ASP A 248 -14.29 11.37 -28.71
CA ASP A 248 -15.03 12.39 -27.97
C ASP A 248 -14.10 13.51 -27.50
N CYS A 249 -12.93 13.17 -26.95
CA CYS A 249 -11.90 14.15 -26.57
C CYS A 249 -11.46 15.00 -27.78
N VAL A 250 -11.20 14.35 -28.92
CA VAL A 250 -10.81 15.05 -30.16
C VAL A 250 -11.96 15.89 -30.70
N GLY A 251 -13.20 15.42 -30.61
CA GLY A 251 -14.40 16.19 -30.97
C GLY A 251 -14.56 17.44 -30.11
N GLY A 252 -14.26 17.34 -28.81
CA GLY A 252 -14.26 18.45 -27.86
C GLY A 252 -13.25 19.56 -28.17
N LEU A 253 -12.23 19.31 -28.99
CA LEU A 253 -11.28 20.36 -29.40
C LEU A 253 -11.97 21.49 -30.18
N ALA A 254 -13.07 21.19 -30.89
CA ALA A 254 -13.80 22.19 -31.67
C ALA A 254 -14.52 23.24 -30.79
N SER A 255 -14.85 22.89 -29.54
CA SER A 255 -15.54 23.78 -28.60
C SER A 255 -14.61 24.39 -27.53
N ALA A 256 -13.35 23.93 -27.44
CA ALA A 256 -12.38 24.43 -26.50
C ALA A 256 -11.87 25.84 -26.87
N LYS A 257 -11.55 26.64 -25.85
CA LYS A 257 -10.98 27.98 -26.04
C LYS A 257 -9.57 27.88 -26.64
N LEU A 258 -9.21 28.84 -27.50
CA LEU A 258 -7.92 28.88 -28.18
C LEU A 258 -6.72 28.83 -27.20
N GLU A 259 -6.82 29.50 -26.05
CA GLU A 259 -5.79 29.48 -25.02
C GLU A 259 -5.57 28.08 -24.44
N VAL A 260 -6.65 27.35 -24.16
CA VAL A 260 -6.58 25.96 -23.67
C VAL A 260 -5.92 25.07 -24.72
N LEU A 261 -6.31 25.22 -25.99
CA LEU A 261 -5.73 24.43 -27.09
C LEU A 261 -4.23 24.69 -27.27
N ARG A 262 -3.76 25.92 -27.01
CA ARG A 262 -2.34 26.27 -27.04
C ARG A 262 -1.58 25.66 -25.87
N VAL A 263 -2.16 25.72 -24.67
CA VAL A 263 -1.58 25.10 -23.46
C VAL A 263 -1.49 23.58 -23.62
N LEU A 264 -2.54 22.93 -24.14
CA LEU A 264 -2.54 21.47 -24.36
C LEU A 264 -1.46 20.99 -25.35
N ARG A 265 -1.02 21.86 -26.26
CA ARG A 265 0.06 21.55 -27.21
C ARG A 265 1.45 21.76 -26.58
N SER A 266 1.54 22.57 -25.54
CA SER A 266 2.81 22.96 -24.93
C SER A 266 3.50 21.78 -24.24
N VAL A 267 4.82 21.71 -24.40
CA VAL A 267 5.69 20.78 -23.66
C VAL A 267 6.21 21.42 -22.35
N GLY A 268 6.05 22.74 -22.17
CA GLY A 268 6.48 23.48 -20.97
C GLY A 268 5.54 24.63 -20.60
N ASP A 269 5.98 25.51 -19.70
CA ASP A 269 5.12 26.53 -19.07
C ASP A 269 4.64 27.65 -20.00
N VAL A 270 5.25 27.77 -21.20
CA VAL A 270 4.87 28.78 -22.19
C VAL A 270 3.85 28.18 -23.18
N PRO A 271 2.67 28.80 -23.35
CA PRO A 271 1.68 28.37 -24.35
C PRO A 271 2.26 28.36 -25.78
N ASP A 272 2.04 27.28 -26.52
CA ASP A 272 2.46 27.17 -27.92
C ASP A 272 1.71 28.23 -28.76
N GLN A 273 2.35 28.74 -29.81
CA GLN A 273 1.69 29.69 -30.71
C GLN A 273 0.54 29.04 -31.48
N ARG A 274 0.67 27.74 -31.80
CA ARG A 274 -0.29 26.95 -32.56
C ARG A 274 -1.19 26.17 -31.60
N PRO A 275 -2.51 26.13 -31.83
CA PRO A 275 -3.39 25.26 -31.05
C PRO A 275 -3.13 23.78 -31.38
N ILE A 276 -3.43 22.89 -30.43
CA ILE A 276 -3.66 21.47 -30.73
C ILE A 276 -4.92 21.35 -31.58
N MET A 277 -4.89 20.49 -32.60
CA MET A 277 -5.97 20.31 -33.56
C MET A 277 -6.16 18.84 -33.86
N ARG A 278 -7.38 18.49 -34.29
CA ARG A 278 -7.65 17.18 -34.88
C ARG A 278 -6.71 16.93 -36.07
N LEU A 279 -6.20 15.71 -36.17
CA LEU A 279 -5.42 15.26 -37.31
C LEU A 279 -6.27 15.34 -38.58
N GLN A 280 -5.75 15.96 -39.63
CA GLN A 280 -6.49 16.10 -40.90
C GLN A 280 -6.76 14.75 -41.57
N ASN A 281 -5.84 13.80 -41.40
CA ASN A 281 -5.96 12.47 -41.97
C ASN A 281 -6.60 11.51 -40.95
N ARG A 282 -7.81 11.04 -41.26
CA ARG A 282 -8.55 10.05 -40.45
C ARG A 282 -7.74 8.78 -40.21
N SER A 283 -7.05 8.27 -41.24
CA SER A 283 -6.21 7.08 -41.10
C SER A 283 -5.01 7.26 -40.15
N SER A 284 -4.47 8.48 -40.04
CA SER A 284 -3.45 8.79 -39.05
C SER A 284 -4.05 8.81 -37.65
N GLN A 285 -5.24 9.37 -37.48
CA GLN A 285 -5.94 9.39 -36.20
C GLN A 285 -6.28 7.98 -35.72
N ASP A 286 -6.85 7.16 -36.60
CA ASP A 286 -7.17 5.75 -36.31
C ASP A 286 -5.91 4.98 -35.87
N ARG A 287 -4.75 5.28 -36.47
CA ARG A 287 -3.47 4.68 -36.08
C ARG A 287 -3.05 5.06 -34.65
N TYR A 288 -3.15 6.34 -34.28
CA TYR A 288 -2.82 6.78 -32.92
C TYR A 288 -3.81 6.22 -31.88
N ILE A 289 -5.10 6.16 -32.23
CA ILE A 289 -6.11 5.49 -31.40
C ILE A 289 -5.72 4.03 -31.19
N ASN A 290 -5.29 3.33 -32.26
CA ASN A 290 -4.84 1.95 -32.14
C ASN A 290 -3.60 1.81 -31.25
N TYR A 291 -2.66 2.76 -31.25
CA TYR A 291 -1.54 2.74 -30.29
C TYR A 291 -2.02 2.84 -28.85
N TRP A 292 -2.97 3.72 -28.55
CA TRP A 292 -3.57 3.82 -27.23
C TRP A 292 -4.33 2.56 -26.83
N LYS A 293 -5.15 2.00 -27.73
CA LYS A 293 -5.83 0.71 -27.49
C LYS A 293 -4.83 -0.38 -27.12
N ARG A 294 -3.76 -0.52 -27.91
CA ARG A 294 -2.68 -1.50 -27.67
C ARG A 294 -1.99 -1.29 -26.33
N LEU A 295 -1.70 -0.04 -25.96
CA LEU A 295 -1.08 0.29 -24.67
C LEU A 295 -2.00 -0.08 -23.49
N ILE A 296 -3.28 0.27 -23.55
CA ILE A 296 -4.24 -0.04 -22.48
C ILE A 296 -4.47 -1.56 -22.36
N CYS A 297 -4.65 -2.26 -23.49
CA CYS A 297 -4.75 -3.72 -23.48
C CYS A 297 -3.50 -4.37 -22.90
N TYR A 298 -2.31 -3.89 -23.26
CA TYR A 298 -1.04 -4.33 -22.68
C TYR A 298 -1.03 -4.15 -21.15
N SER A 299 -1.35 -2.95 -20.67
CA SER A 299 -1.35 -2.65 -19.23
C SER A 299 -2.32 -3.53 -18.45
N ILE A 300 -3.51 -3.79 -18.99
CA ILE A 300 -4.50 -4.66 -18.33
C ILE A 300 -4.02 -6.10 -18.29
N ARG A 301 -3.48 -6.65 -19.40
CA ARG A 301 -2.94 -8.02 -19.42
C ARG A 301 -1.80 -8.20 -18.41
N VAL A 302 -0.91 -7.20 -18.31
CA VAL A 302 0.19 -7.22 -17.34
C VAL A 302 -0.34 -7.13 -15.91
N ALA A 303 -1.35 -6.29 -15.64
CA ALA A 303 -1.95 -6.21 -14.32
C ALA A 303 -2.64 -7.53 -13.90
N GLN A 304 -3.41 -8.14 -14.82
CA GLN A 304 -4.06 -9.43 -14.58
C GLN A 304 -3.05 -10.55 -14.32
N SER A 305 -1.92 -10.55 -15.03
CA SER A 305 -0.87 -11.56 -14.84
C SER A 305 -0.10 -11.41 -13.53
N VAL A 306 -0.02 -10.19 -12.97
CA VAL A 306 0.49 -9.97 -11.61
C VAL A 306 -0.50 -10.55 -10.59
N GLN A 307 -1.79 -10.21 -10.71
CA GLN A 307 -2.83 -10.67 -9.78
C GLN A 307 -2.96 -12.19 -9.73
N LEU A 308 -2.92 -12.85 -10.89
CA LEU A 308 -2.97 -14.32 -10.97
C LEU A 308 -1.79 -14.97 -10.24
N ARG A 309 -0.58 -14.41 -10.38
CA ARG A 309 0.62 -14.94 -9.70
C ARG A 309 0.61 -14.69 -8.20
N GLU A 310 0.06 -13.56 -7.76
CA GLU A 310 -0.14 -13.28 -6.33
C GLU A 310 -1.12 -14.30 -5.73
N ALA A 311 -2.23 -14.58 -6.41
CA ALA A 311 -3.19 -15.60 -5.99
C ALA A 311 -2.58 -17.02 -5.98
N GLU A 312 -1.83 -17.42 -7.02
CA GLU A 312 -1.15 -18.73 -7.06
C GLU A 312 -0.12 -18.90 -5.94
N ASN A 313 0.60 -17.83 -5.58
CA ASN A 313 1.57 -17.87 -4.47
C ASN A 313 0.88 -17.93 -3.11
N GLU A 314 -0.27 -17.27 -2.94
CA GLU A 314 -1.09 -17.37 -1.73
C GLU A 314 -1.69 -18.77 -1.56
N GLU A 315 -2.14 -19.41 -2.64
CA GLU A 315 -2.66 -20.79 -2.62
C GLU A 315 -1.55 -21.82 -2.37
N ARG A 316 -0.35 -21.63 -2.91
CA ARG A 316 0.79 -22.54 -2.70
C ARG A 316 1.43 -22.39 -1.32
N GLY A 317 1.32 -21.22 -0.70
CA GLY A 317 1.80 -20.98 0.67
C GLY A 317 1.03 -21.73 1.76
N ASP A 318 -0.12 -22.32 1.43
CA ASP A 318 -0.97 -23.09 2.35
C ASP A 318 -0.72 -24.62 2.28
N GLU A 319 0.17 -25.10 1.38
CA GLU A 319 0.44 -26.54 1.16
C GLU A 319 1.88 -27.01 1.52
N HIS A 320 2.73 -26.18 2.12
CA HIS A 320 4.08 -26.60 2.54
C HIS A 320 4.36 -26.24 4.02
N ASP A 321 3.83 -27.07 4.91
CA ASP A 321 4.50 -27.38 6.17
C ASP A 321 5.27 -28.70 5.98
N GLU A 322 6.52 -28.68 6.43
CA GLU A 322 7.50 -29.78 6.50
C GLU A 322 8.43 -29.96 5.26
N ASP A 323 9.69 -29.58 5.49
CA ASP A 323 10.93 -29.91 4.77
C ASP A 323 11.25 -29.22 3.44
N GLU A 324 11.73 -27.96 3.49
CA GLU A 324 12.70 -27.46 2.51
C GLU A 324 14.00 -27.02 3.19
N GLU A 325 15.03 -27.88 3.06
CA GLU A 325 16.43 -27.48 3.21
C GLU A 325 16.69 -26.24 2.35
N ALA A 326 17.32 -25.23 2.96
CA ALA A 326 17.74 -24.01 2.29
C ALA A 326 18.64 -24.32 1.08
N VAL A 327 18.07 -24.35 -0.12
CA VAL A 327 18.84 -24.28 -1.36
C VAL A 327 19.24 -22.83 -1.57
N SER A 328 20.47 -22.51 -1.16
CA SER A 328 21.14 -21.26 -1.46
C SER A 328 21.15 -21.04 -2.98
N VAL A 329 20.39 -20.04 -3.44
CA VAL A 329 20.50 -19.50 -4.80
C VAL A 329 21.86 -18.80 -4.90
N PRO A 330 22.78 -19.23 -5.79
CA PRO A 330 24.03 -18.52 -5.98
C PRO A 330 23.74 -17.16 -6.61
N GLU A 331 24.28 -16.10 -6.02
CA GLU A 331 24.40 -14.80 -6.68
C GLU A 331 25.36 -14.99 -7.86
N GLU A 332 24.84 -14.89 -9.09
CA GLU A 332 25.66 -14.85 -10.30
C GLU A 332 26.29 -13.46 -10.40
N ASP A 333 27.54 -13.37 -9.95
CA ASP A 333 28.50 -12.34 -10.35
C ASP A 333 28.72 -12.46 -11.87
N ASP A 334 28.13 -11.53 -12.64
CA ASP A 334 28.45 -11.32 -14.06
C ASP A 334 29.80 -10.60 -14.17
N ASP A 335 30.89 -11.32 -13.90
CA ASP A 335 32.23 -10.93 -14.34
C ASP A 335 32.43 -11.37 -15.80
N ASP A 336 32.65 -10.38 -16.67
CA ASP A 336 32.99 -10.52 -18.08
C ASP A 336 34.18 -11.49 -18.30
N VAL A 337 33.87 -12.74 -18.69
CA VAL A 337 34.82 -13.61 -19.39
C VAL A 337 34.15 -14.17 -20.64
N ALA A 338 34.73 -13.81 -21.79
CA ALA A 338 34.33 -14.25 -23.12
C ALA A 338 34.28 -15.79 -23.22
N GLY A 339 33.07 -16.33 -23.04
CA GLY A 339 32.66 -17.71 -23.26
C GLY A 339 31.32 -17.77 -24.03
N PRO A 340 30.89 -18.93 -24.54
CA PRO A 340 29.81 -19.03 -25.50
C PRO A 340 28.48 -18.54 -24.90
N ILE A 341 27.79 -17.68 -25.66
CA ILE A 341 26.50 -17.04 -25.35
C ILE A 341 25.58 -18.01 -24.61
N VAL A 342 25.48 -17.87 -23.29
CA VAL A 342 24.42 -18.50 -22.50
C VAL A 342 23.12 -17.92 -23.04
N GLN A 343 22.31 -18.75 -23.71
CA GLN A 343 20.98 -18.34 -24.16
C GLN A 343 20.15 -18.03 -22.92
N GLY A 344 20.12 -16.75 -22.54
CA GLY A 344 19.26 -16.26 -21.47
C GLY A 344 17.84 -16.76 -21.66
N ASP A 345 17.16 -17.05 -20.55
CA ASP A 345 15.81 -17.57 -20.49
C ASP A 345 14.84 -16.75 -21.36
N ARG A 346 14.62 -17.21 -22.60
CA ARG A 346 13.82 -16.51 -23.61
C ARG A 346 12.38 -16.32 -23.14
N MET A 347 11.87 -17.24 -22.32
CA MET A 347 10.49 -17.23 -21.83
C MET A 347 10.33 -16.47 -20.50
N ARG A 348 11.39 -15.85 -19.98
CA ARG A 348 11.33 -15.00 -18.78
C ARG A 348 10.26 -13.91 -18.91
N ASP A 349 10.24 -13.23 -20.05
CA ASP A 349 9.28 -12.18 -20.32
C ASP A 349 7.88 -12.72 -20.54
N ALA A 350 7.79 -13.84 -21.24
CA ALA A 350 6.54 -14.54 -21.47
C ALA A 350 5.82 -14.82 -20.14
N ARG A 351 6.51 -15.47 -19.19
CA ARG A 351 5.99 -15.77 -17.85
C ARG A 351 5.65 -14.55 -17.01
N ARG A 352 6.35 -13.43 -17.21
CA ARG A 352 6.15 -12.20 -16.42
C ARG A 352 5.06 -11.28 -16.96
N LEU A 353 4.76 -11.34 -18.25
CA LEU A 353 3.87 -10.36 -18.89
C LEU A 353 2.43 -10.86 -19.02
N PHE A 354 2.20 -12.17 -19.19
CA PHE A 354 0.86 -12.75 -19.31
C PHE A 354 0.89 -14.29 -19.12
N PRO A 355 -0.26 -14.93 -18.83
CA PRO A 355 -0.35 -16.39 -18.81
C PRO A 355 -0.22 -16.93 -20.23
N TRP A 356 0.72 -17.84 -20.48
CA TRP A 356 0.88 -18.52 -21.77
C TRP A 356 0.17 -19.86 -21.75
N THR A 357 -0.53 -20.18 -22.83
CA THR A 357 -0.99 -21.56 -23.10
C THR A 357 0.10 -22.31 -23.86
N ASP A 358 0.22 -23.63 -23.64
CA ASP A 358 1.23 -24.45 -24.33
C ASP A 358 1.10 -24.37 -25.87
N GLU A 359 -0.10 -24.12 -26.40
CA GLU A 359 -0.34 -23.93 -27.85
C GLU A 359 0.32 -22.67 -28.42
N THR A 360 0.50 -21.62 -27.61
CA THR A 360 1.15 -20.36 -28.04
C THR A 360 2.67 -20.40 -27.90
N ARG A 361 3.19 -21.33 -27.11
CA ARG A 361 4.62 -21.47 -26.79
C ARG A 361 5.46 -21.82 -28.03
N ASP A 362 4.94 -22.70 -28.89
CA ASP A 362 5.67 -23.18 -30.07
C ASP A 362 5.78 -22.13 -31.20
N GLN A 363 4.86 -21.16 -31.24
CA GLN A 363 4.83 -20.11 -32.27
C GLN A 363 5.92 -19.03 -32.09
N TYR A 364 6.51 -18.92 -30.88
CA TYR A 364 7.45 -17.85 -30.54
C TYR A 364 8.80 -18.36 -29.99
N LEU A 365 8.99 -19.68 -29.87
CA LEU A 365 10.26 -20.30 -29.49
C LEU A 365 11.24 -20.48 -30.67
N TYR A 366 10.75 -20.52 -31.91
CA TYR A 366 11.57 -20.67 -33.11
C TYR A 366 11.22 -19.59 -34.15
N PRO A 367 12.22 -18.89 -34.74
CA PRO A 367 11.98 -17.91 -35.79
C PRO A 367 11.45 -18.53 -37.09
#